data_AF-A0A6B3N244-F1
#
_entry.id   AF-A0A6B3N244-F1
#
_cell.length_a   1.000
_cell.length_b   1.000
_cell.length_c   1.000
_cell.angle_alpha   90.00
_cell.angle_beta   90.00
_cell.angle_gamma   90.00
#
_symmetry.space_group_name_H-M   'P 1'
#
loop_
_entity.id
_entity.type
_entity.pdbx_description
1 polymer ?
#
loop_
_entity_poly.entity_id
_entity_poly.type
_entity_poly.pdbx_seq_one_letter_code
_entity_poly.pdbx_strand_id
1 'polypeptide(L)'
;MPYLTEAAKILATITKFASAKIIWADTEVAGWDSPKPRLSLIQILSEPTDINGDCAYILDVLDQPELVTAFVKQIMANPNIEKVFHYAKCDLHYLGGKKQAKNVTCTFNLVKKLTQKKRRNPLKVSNKKLKTLAVELCQFSSVDAEEQTSDWGQRPLTEKQLHYAKMDTVYLAHVHRRLLELTALRKVEKFQHIPFRITHVRVALECPRLFYFGYRFRKKTMFLQSNQSADISSAFNDLSEQFINIAQQESQFSTLFELPFEQLQEEQVTAQMQELFYKFAFFPYWQTAIQTNPDQVQELSQLWQELTVLIQRWTKLLLSNRRYCSAQEVISKTFIVHEPGVEYNFPLANGKQELLTRRWDNLVYDFKNRSLHVVEYKTYELPDKSAQLAQLALYSYILREKLGLAVDWAVYTMVPQWQELTFSGHQLEQTLHQLIPEKFQQMRQWVGWEHSQPNPPPLTSHTEILCDICPQRQKCQTFFAVEVEKGMRK
;
A
#
# COMPACT_ATOMS: atom_id res chain seq x y z
N MET A 1 -23.48 -22.02 32.11
CA MET A 1 -24.21 -21.90 30.83
C MET A 1 -25.72 -21.84 31.06
N PRO A 2 -26.37 -20.70 30.80
CA PRO A 2 -27.83 -20.60 30.79
C PRO A 2 -28.47 -21.25 29.54
N TYR A 3 -29.22 -22.34 29.74
CA TYR A 3 -30.23 -22.85 28.81
C TYR A 3 -31.59 -22.24 29.18
N LEU A 4 -32.18 -21.47 28.26
CA LEU A 4 -33.38 -20.67 28.50
C LEU A 4 -34.55 -21.23 27.71
N THR A 5 -35.64 -21.55 28.42
CA THR A 5 -36.89 -22.07 27.84
C THR A 5 -38.07 -21.11 28.00
N GLU A 6 -38.01 -20.19 28.99
CA GLU A 6 -39.05 -19.21 29.22
C GLU A 6 -38.94 -18.01 28.26
N ALA A 7 -40.00 -17.76 27.49
CA ALA A 7 -40.05 -16.67 26.50
C ALA A 7 -39.62 -15.30 27.05
N ALA A 8 -40.05 -14.94 28.27
CA ALA A 8 -39.69 -13.66 28.89
C ALA A 8 -38.17 -13.53 29.15
N LYS A 9 -37.52 -14.61 29.62
CA LYS A 9 -36.07 -14.65 29.85
C LYS A 9 -35.30 -14.62 28.53
N ILE A 10 -35.81 -15.30 27.51
CA ILE A 10 -35.23 -15.28 26.16
C ILE A 10 -35.28 -13.86 25.59
N LEU A 11 -36.45 -13.20 25.62
CA LEU A 11 -36.59 -11.81 25.14
C LEU A 11 -35.65 -10.84 25.86
N ALA A 12 -35.57 -10.92 27.19
CA ALA A 12 -34.64 -10.10 27.97
C ALA A 12 -33.17 -10.34 27.57
N THR A 13 -32.82 -11.60 27.30
CA THR A 13 -31.48 -11.99 26.83
C THR A 13 -31.19 -11.44 25.43
N ILE A 14 -32.15 -11.51 24.51
CA ILE A 14 -32.04 -10.91 23.17
C ILE A 14 -31.77 -9.41 23.29
N THR A 15 -32.53 -8.70 24.13
CA THR A 15 -32.32 -7.26 24.36
C THR A 15 -30.98 -6.95 24.99
N LYS A 16 -30.49 -7.77 25.94
CA LYS A 16 -29.13 -7.65 26.49
C LYS A 16 -28.08 -7.70 25.37
N PHE A 17 -28.15 -8.70 24.50
CA PHE A 17 -27.17 -8.88 23.42
C PHE A 17 -27.29 -7.87 22.28
N ALA A 18 -28.38 -7.10 22.19
CA ALA A 18 -28.52 -6.03 21.21
C ALA A 18 -27.50 -4.88 21.39
N SER A 19 -26.83 -4.84 22.55
CA SER A 19 -25.74 -3.90 22.86
C SER A 19 -24.34 -4.46 22.61
N ALA A 20 -24.21 -5.75 22.26
CA ALA A 20 -22.92 -6.38 22.03
C ALA A 20 -22.25 -5.87 20.74
N LYS A 21 -20.92 -5.81 20.74
CA LYS A 21 -20.16 -5.45 19.52
C LYS A 21 -20.09 -6.61 18.53
N ILE A 22 -20.00 -7.83 19.05
CA ILE A 22 -19.84 -9.05 18.26
C ILE A 22 -20.60 -10.18 18.94
N ILE A 23 -21.19 -11.04 18.11
CA ILE A 23 -21.90 -12.24 18.53
C ILE A 23 -21.41 -13.40 17.66
N TRP A 24 -20.94 -14.47 18.29
CA TRP A 24 -20.79 -15.78 17.66
C TRP A 24 -22.07 -16.56 17.88
N ALA A 25 -22.69 -16.98 16.79
CA ALA A 25 -23.96 -17.67 16.83
C ALA A 25 -23.94 -18.92 15.95
N ASP A 26 -24.79 -19.86 16.34
CA ASP A 26 -25.09 -21.09 15.61
C ASP A 26 -26.58 -21.40 15.77
N THR A 27 -27.09 -22.36 15.00
CA THR A 27 -28.49 -22.80 15.07
C THR A 27 -28.64 -24.30 14.97
N GLU A 28 -29.63 -24.85 15.70
CA GLU A 28 -30.03 -26.25 15.55
C GLU A 28 -31.47 -26.37 15.05
N VAL A 29 -31.72 -27.37 14.20
CA VAL A 29 -32.96 -27.52 13.45
C VAL A 29 -33.60 -28.88 13.75
N ALA A 30 -34.85 -28.86 14.19
CA ALA A 30 -35.65 -30.06 14.41
C ALA A 30 -36.28 -30.56 13.09
N GLY A 31 -36.22 -31.88 12.87
CA GLY A 31 -36.78 -32.54 11.68
C GLY A 31 -36.17 -32.03 10.38
N TRP A 32 -34.83 -31.97 10.30
CA TRP A 32 -34.10 -31.41 9.15
C TRP A 32 -34.42 -32.11 7.82
N ASP A 33 -34.81 -33.38 7.89
CA ASP A 33 -35.22 -34.26 6.79
C ASP A 33 -36.72 -34.18 6.46
N SER A 34 -37.49 -33.44 7.26
CA SER A 34 -38.92 -33.24 7.05
C SER A 34 -39.20 -32.12 6.03
N PRO A 35 -40.39 -32.08 5.39
CA PRO A 35 -40.77 -30.99 4.49
C PRO A 35 -40.89 -29.61 5.16
N LYS A 36 -40.94 -29.57 6.49
CA LYS A 36 -41.13 -28.35 7.30
C LYS A 36 -40.16 -28.36 8.49
N PRO A 37 -38.85 -28.23 8.26
CA PRO A 37 -37.87 -28.15 9.33
C PRO A 37 -38.14 -26.92 10.20
N ARG A 38 -37.90 -27.05 11.50
CA ARG A 38 -38.22 -26.00 12.49
C ARG A 38 -36.95 -25.60 13.21
N LEU A 39 -36.72 -24.29 13.34
CA LEU A 39 -35.61 -23.79 14.15
C LEU A 39 -35.87 -24.17 15.61
N SER A 40 -34.95 -24.93 16.20
CA SER A 40 -35.07 -25.45 17.55
C SER A 40 -34.33 -24.60 18.56
N LEU A 41 -33.04 -24.32 18.27
CA LEU A 41 -32.16 -23.58 19.17
C LEU A 41 -31.44 -22.44 18.44
N ILE A 42 -31.16 -21.39 19.19
CA ILE A 42 -30.18 -20.36 18.81
C ILE A 42 -29.13 -20.31 19.93
N GLN A 43 -27.86 -20.52 19.58
CA GLN A 43 -26.76 -20.39 20.51
C GLN A 43 -26.06 -19.05 20.33
N ILE A 44 -25.64 -18.43 21.43
CA ILE A 44 -25.04 -17.09 21.44
C ILE A 44 -23.85 -17.07 22.40
N LEU A 45 -22.73 -16.54 21.92
CA LEU A 45 -21.59 -16.15 22.72
C LEU A 45 -21.16 -14.73 22.34
N SER A 46 -20.86 -13.89 23.33
CA SER A 46 -20.24 -12.57 23.12
C SER A 46 -18.88 -12.41 23.80
N GLU A 47 -18.42 -13.43 24.53
CA GLU A 47 -17.13 -13.41 25.22
C GLU A 47 -16.06 -14.19 24.43
N PRO A 48 -15.13 -13.52 23.74
CA PRO A 48 -14.16 -14.16 22.85
C PRO A 48 -13.16 -15.08 23.55
N THR A 49 -12.99 -14.93 24.86
CA THR A 49 -12.02 -15.68 25.66
C THR A 49 -12.65 -16.84 26.44
N ASP A 50 -13.96 -17.08 26.28
CA ASP A 50 -14.59 -18.25 26.87
C ASP A 50 -14.03 -19.53 26.24
N ILE A 51 -13.65 -20.50 27.08
CA ILE A 51 -13.07 -21.78 26.68
C ILE A 51 -14.01 -22.93 27.05
N ASN A 52 -14.80 -22.78 28.12
CA ASN A 52 -15.65 -23.83 28.68
C ASN A 52 -17.12 -23.68 28.27
N GLY A 53 -17.48 -22.56 27.65
CA GLY A 53 -18.86 -22.25 27.26
C GLY A 53 -19.71 -21.80 28.46
N ASP A 54 -19.09 -21.27 29.51
CA ASP A 54 -19.81 -20.81 30.71
C ASP A 54 -20.63 -19.55 30.43
N CYS A 55 -20.13 -18.72 29.50
CA CYS A 55 -20.75 -17.49 29.03
C CYS A 55 -21.68 -17.70 27.83
N ALA A 56 -21.75 -18.92 27.28
CA ALA A 56 -22.64 -19.25 26.17
C ALA A 56 -24.09 -19.34 26.65
N TYR A 57 -25.00 -18.81 25.83
CA TYR A 57 -26.45 -18.89 26.04
C TYR A 57 -27.06 -19.81 24.99
N ILE A 58 -27.96 -20.69 25.42
CA ILE A 58 -28.78 -21.51 24.53
C ILE A 58 -30.23 -21.06 24.67
N LEU A 59 -30.80 -20.55 23.58
CA LEU A 59 -32.18 -20.09 23.52
C LEU A 59 -33.04 -21.18 22.89
N ASP A 60 -34.03 -21.68 23.64
CA ASP A 60 -35.01 -22.62 23.13
C ASP A 60 -36.13 -21.87 22.39
N VAL A 61 -36.15 -21.99 21.06
CA VAL A 61 -37.08 -21.27 20.19
C VAL A 61 -38.00 -22.20 19.40
N LEU A 62 -38.00 -23.49 19.75
CA LEU A 62 -38.84 -24.49 19.09
C LEU A 62 -40.31 -24.07 19.19
N ASP A 63 -40.98 -24.00 18.03
CA ASP A 63 -42.37 -23.55 17.88
C ASP A 63 -42.69 -22.15 18.43
N GLN A 64 -41.68 -21.30 18.59
CA GLN A 64 -41.81 -19.92 19.11
C GLN A 64 -41.36 -18.87 18.07
N PRO A 65 -42.12 -18.68 16.98
CA PRO A 65 -41.75 -17.79 15.87
C PRO A 65 -41.60 -16.31 16.28
N GLU A 66 -42.28 -15.87 17.33
CA GLU A 66 -42.17 -14.52 17.90
C GLU A 66 -40.78 -14.26 18.50
N LEU A 67 -40.16 -15.24 19.14
CA LEU A 67 -38.81 -15.13 19.68
C LEU A 67 -37.77 -15.02 18.56
N VAL A 68 -37.93 -15.82 17.50
CA VAL A 68 -37.08 -15.75 16.31
C VAL A 68 -37.21 -14.39 15.64
N THR A 69 -38.44 -13.88 15.50
CA THR A 69 -38.71 -12.54 14.94
C THR A 69 -38.04 -11.44 15.77
N ALA A 70 -38.11 -11.54 17.11
CA ALA A 70 -37.43 -10.60 18.00
C ALA A 70 -35.91 -10.64 17.83
N PHE A 71 -35.33 -11.85 17.75
CA PHE A 71 -33.89 -12.03 17.51
C PHE A 71 -33.46 -11.43 16.16
N VAL A 72 -34.21 -11.67 15.10
CA VAL A 72 -33.92 -11.11 13.77
C VAL A 72 -33.97 -9.58 13.80
N LYS A 73 -34.99 -8.99 14.40
CA LYS A 73 -35.18 -7.54 14.45
C LYS A 73 -34.11 -6.83 15.29
N GLN A 74 -33.76 -7.38 16.45
CA GLN A 74 -32.85 -6.73 17.39
C GLN A 74 -31.38 -7.02 17.12
N ILE A 75 -31.05 -8.24 16.67
CA ILE A 75 -29.67 -8.71 16.49
C ILE A 75 -29.28 -8.76 15.01
N MET A 76 -29.99 -9.54 14.22
CA MET A 76 -29.58 -9.83 12.83
C MET A 76 -29.63 -8.58 11.95
N ALA A 77 -30.68 -7.77 12.10
CA ALA A 77 -30.88 -6.54 11.34
C ALA A 77 -29.98 -5.38 11.79
N ASN A 78 -29.40 -5.45 13.00
CA ASN A 78 -28.59 -4.36 13.56
C ASN A 78 -27.18 -4.34 12.92
N PRO A 79 -26.80 -3.30 12.15
CA PRO A 79 -25.49 -3.25 11.49
C PRO A 79 -24.32 -3.02 12.46
N ASN A 80 -24.58 -2.52 13.67
CA ASN A 80 -23.55 -2.21 14.66
C ASN A 80 -23.02 -3.44 15.39
N ILE A 81 -23.70 -4.59 15.25
CA ILE A 81 -23.29 -5.87 15.81
C ILE A 81 -22.67 -6.69 14.67
N GLU A 82 -21.44 -7.16 14.83
CA GLU A 82 -20.90 -8.19 13.95
C GLU A 82 -21.48 -9.56 14.34
N LYS A 83 -22.10 -10.27 13.39
CA LYS A 83 -22.57 -11.64 13.62
C LYS A 83 -21.66 -12.61 12.89
N VAL A 84 -21.04 -13.50 13.65
CA VAL A 84 -20.11 -14.49 13.14
C VAL A 84 -20.80 -15.85 13.15
N PHE A 85 -20.74 -16.54 12.00
CA PHE A 85 -21.24 -17.91 11.82
C PHE A 85 -20.20 -18.78 11.10
N HIS A 86 -20.29 -20.11 11.26
CA HIS A 86 -19.60 -21.04 10.38
C HIS A 86 -20.57 -21.54 9.31
N TYR A 87 -20.25 -21.32 8.02
CA TYR A 87 -21.17 -21.70 6.93
C TYR A 87 -22.56 -21.03 7.01
N ALA A 88 -22.59 -19.76 7.41
CA ALA A 88 -23.77 -18.88 7.62
C ALA A 88 -24.98 -19.00 6.69
N LYS A 89 -24.87 -19.57 5.48
CA LYS A 89 -25.98 -19.67 4.54
C LYS A 89 -27.17 -20.43 5.14
N CYS A 90 -26.90 -21.48 5.91
CA CYS A 90 -27.93 -22.29 6.56
C CYS A 90 -28.63 -21.52 7.67
N ASP A 91 -27.87 -20.95 8.62
CA ASP A 91 -28.42 -20.20 9.75
C ASP A 91 -29.23 -18.99 9.30
N LEU A 92 -28.69 -18.24 8.32
CA LEU A 92 -29.37 -17.07 7.78
C LEU A 92 -30.70 -17.43 7.12
N HIS A 93 -30.90 -18.66 6.64
CA HIS A 93 -32.20 -19.07 6.09
C HIS A 93 -33.30 -18.95 7.14
N TYR A 94 -33.03 -19.37 8.37
CA TYR A 94 -33.96 -19.31 9.50
C TYR A 94 -33.96 -17.95 10.20
N LEU A 95 -32.87 -17.20 10.11
CA LEU A 95 -32.66 -15.93 10.82
C LEU A 95 -32.87 -14.70 9.90
N GLY A 96 -33.95 -14.70 9.12
CA GLY A 96 -34.42 -13.52 8.35
C GLY A 96 -33.80 -13.32 6.96
N GLY A 97 -32.89 -14.19 6.55
CA GLY A 97 -32.26 -14.20 5.24
C GLY A 97 -31.19 -13.12 5.05
N LYS A 98 -30.48 -13.21 3.92
CA LYS A 98 -29.43 -12.24 3.53
C LYS A 98 -29.94 -10.81 3.38
N LYS A 99 -31.24 -10.60 3.16
CA LYS A 99 -31.83 -9.25 2.99
C LYS A 99 -31.84 -8.49 4.31
N GLN A 100 -32.24 -9.17 5.40
CA GLN A 100 -32.37 -8.56 6.72
C GLN A 100 -31.06 -8.59 7.50
N ALA A 101 -30.32 -9.69 7.46
CA ALA A 101 -29.06 -9.80 8.20
C ALA A 101 -28.00 -8.82 7.69
N LYS A 102 -27.50 -7.95 8.58
CA LYS A 102 -26.43 -6.98 8.30
C LYS A 102 -25.14 -7.37 9.02
N ASN A 103 -23.98 -6.92 8.54
CA ASN A 103 -22.67 -7.13 9.20
C ASN A 103 -22.43 -8.60 9.63
N VAL A 104 -22.51 -9.52 8.66
CA VAL A 104 -22.31 -10.96 8.88
C VAL A 104 -20.93 -11.38 8.39
N THR A 105 -20.15 -12.00 9.29
CA THR A 105 -18.88 -12.64 8.99
C THR A 105 -19.06 -14.16 8.96
N CYS A 106 -18.50 -14.81 7.94
CA CYS A 106 -18.58 -16.26 7.77
C CYS A 106 -17.17 -16.86 7.78
N THR A 107 -16.84 -17.63 8.81
CA THR A 107 -15.50 -18.22 8.98
C THR A 107 -15.15 -19.20 7.86
N PHE A 108 -16.12 -19.94 7.35
CA PHE A 108 -15.94 -20.81 6.17
C PHE A 108 -15.47 -20.01 4.93
N ASN A 109 -16.01 -18.81 4.71
CA ASN A 109 -15.57 -17.93 3.63
C ASN A 109 -14.15 -17.39 3.85
N LEU A 110 -13.78 -17.08 5.11
CA LEU A 110 -12.40 -16.72 5.46
C LEU A 110 -11.42 -17.84 5.13
N VAL A 111 -11.74 -19.08 5.53
CA VAL A 111 -10.96 -20.28 5.19
C VAL A 111 -10.85 -20.45 3.68
N LYS A 112 -11.96 -20.29 2.93
CA LYS A 112 -11.94 -20.39 1.46
C LYS A 112 -11.00 -19.34 0.85
N LYS A 113 -11.04 -18.09 1.29
CA LYS A 113 -10.13 -17.02 0.84
C LYS A 113 -8.66 -17.35 1.14
N LEU A 114 -8.37 -17.89 2.32
CA LEU A 114 -7.01 -18.25 2.72
C LEU A 114 -6.47 -19.46 1.91
N THR A 115 -7.33 -20.45 1.63
CA THR A 115 -6.97 -21.70 0.94
C THR A 115 -7.01 -21.63 -0.60
N GLN A 116 -7.48 -20.53 -1.21
CA GLN A 116 -7.67 -20.38 -2.67
C GLN A 116 -6.40 -20.63 -3.51
N LYS A 117 -5.20 -20.36 -2.97
CA LYS A 117 -3.92 -20.55 -3.68
C LYS A 117 -3.11 -21.66 -3.02
N LYS A 118 -3.23 -22.90 -3.52
CA LYS A 118 -2.64 -24.13 -2.92
C LYS A 118 -1.16 -24.01 -2.55
N ARG A 119 -0.31 -23.43 -3.42
CA ARG A 119 1.13 -23.24 -3.15
C ARG A 119 1.45 -22.29 -1.98
N ARG A 120 0.47 -21.52 -1.49
CA ARG A 120 0.60 -20.55 -0.39
C ARG A 120 -0.54 -20.70 0.62
N ASN A 121 -0.98 -21.94 0.87
CA ASN A 121 -2.03 -22.23 1.84
C ASN A 121 -1.42 -22.29 3.25
N PRO A 122 -1.67 -21.30 4.13
CA PRO A 122 -1.09 -21.30 5.47
C PRO A 122 -1.82 -22.23 6.44
N LEU A 123 -3.06 -22.63 6.13
CA LEU A 123 -3.92 -23.32 7.09
C LEU A 123 -3.58 -24.80 7.23
N LYS A 124 -3.07 -25.45 6.17
CA LYS A 124 -2.74 -26.91 6.13
C LYS A 124 -3.80 -27.84 6.76
N VAL A 125 -5.05 -27.41 6.81
CA VAL A 125 -6.13 -28.16 7.45
C VAL A 125 -6.65 -29.29 6.57
N SER A 126 -7.07 -30.39 7.19
CA SER A 126 -7.57 -31.59 6.50
C SER A 126 -8.91 -31.33 5.80
N ASN A 127 -9.79 -30.56 6.43
CA ASN A 127 -11.06 -30.11 5.85
C ASN A 127 -11.47 -28.73 6.43
N LYS A 128 -12.62 -28.23 6.01
CA LYS A 128 -13.09 -26.86 6.33
C LYS A 128 -14.22 -26.80 7.37
N LYS A 129 -14.57 -27.91 8.00
CA LYS A 129 -15.60 -27.98 9.04
C LYS A 129 -15.13 -27.27 10.30
N LEU A 130 -16.03 -26.61 11.02
CA LEU A 130 -15.72 -25.86 12.24
C LEU A 130 -14.89 -26.67 13.25
N LYS A 131 -15.31 -27.89 13.54
CA LYS A 131 -14.67 -28.78 14.51
C LYS A 131 -13.24 -29.16 14.14
N THR A 132 -13.02 -29.43 12.86
CA THR A 132 -11.68 -29.68 12.34
C THR A 132 -10.79 -28.45 12.48
N LEU A 133 -11.32 -27.25 12.19
CA LEU A 133 -10.58 -26.00 12.40
C LEU A 133 -10.29 -25.77 13.89
N ALA A 134 -11.22 -26.08 14.79
CA ALA A 134 -11.03 -25.94 16.23
C ALA A 134 -9.89 -26.82 16.75
N VAL A 135 -9.83 -28.08 16.31
CA VAL A 135 -8.73 -29.00 16.66
C VAL A 135 -7.41 -28.54 16.02
N GLU A 136 -7.39 -28.41 14.69
CA GLU A 136 -6.13 -28.26 13.93
C GLU A 136 -5.54 -26.84 13.99
N LEU A 137 -6.36 -25.80 14.20
CA LEU A 137 -5.88 -24.40 14.26
C LEU A 137 -5.84 -23.84 15.67
N CYS A 138 -6.71 -24.33 16.57
CA CYS A 138 -6.89 -23.78 17.91
C CYS A 138 -6.58 -24.78 19.03
N GLN A 139 -6.15 -26.00 18.70
CA GLN A 139 -5.68 -27.01 19.65
C GLN A 139 -6.74 -27.46 20.67
N PHE A 140 -8.03 -27.37 20.33
CA PHE A 140 -9.07 -27.96 21.17
C PHE A 140 -8.93 -29.49 21.17
N SER A 141 -8.93 -30.08 22.36
CA SER A 141 -9.02 -31.53 22.58
C SER A 141 -10.48 -31.95 22.79
N SER A 142 -10.82 -33.20 22.45
CA SER A 142 -12.12 -33.80 22.75
C SER A 142 -13.33 -33.09 22.13
N VAL A 143 -13.21 -32.70 20.85
CA VAL A 143 -14.30 -32.06 20.11
C VAL A 143 -15.32 -33.12 19.68
N ASP A 144 -16.51 -33.08 20.30
CA ASP A 144 -17.63 -33.96 19.98
C ASP A 144 -18.28 -33.61 18.63
N ALA A 145 -18.43 -34.59 17.74
CA ALA A 145 -19.11 -34.46 16.46
C ALA A 145 -20.39 -35.29 16.35
N GLU A 146 -20.73 -36.08 17.37
CA GLU A 146 -21.77 -37.11 17.32
C GLU A 146 -23.19 -36.50 17.38
N GLU A 147 -23.39 -35.41 18.12
CA GLU A 147 -24.72 -34.78 18.24
C GLU A 147 -25.13 -33.93 17.02
N GLN A 148 -24.32 -33.85 15.95
CA GLN A 148 -24.66 -33.08 14.75
C GLN A 148 -25.98 -33.54 14.10
N THR A 149 -26.30 -34.83 14.23
CA THR A 149 -27.51 -35.46 13.67
C THR A 149 -28.52 -35.87 14.75
N SER A 150 -28.40 -35.28 15.95
CA SER A 150 -29.27 -35.58 17.09
C SER A 150 -30.72 -35.10 16.84
N ASP A 151 -31.69 -35.66 17.58
CA ASP A 151 -33.07 -35.18 17.54
C ASP A 151 -33.19 -33.87 18.34
N TRP A 152 -33.00 -32.75 17.65
CA TRP A 152 -33.17 -31.42 18.22
C TRP A 152 -34.64 -31.04 18.47
N GLY A 153 -35.61 -31.86 18.07
CA GLY A 153 -37.03 -31.68 18.42
C GLY A 153 -37.40 -32.27 19.78
N GLN A 154 -36.57 -33.16 20.33
CA GLN A 154 -36.80 -33.80 21.62
C GLN A 154 -36.79 -32.79 22.77
N ARG A 155 -37.69 -32.95 23.76
CA ARG A 155 -37.62 -32.28 25.06
C ARG A 155 -37.89 -33.26 26.22
N PRO A 156 -37.17 -33.14 27.35
CA PRO A 156 -36.03 -32.24 27.58
C PRO A 156 -34.81 -32.63 26.74
N LEU A 157 -33.94 -31.64 26.46
CA LEU A 157 -32.64 -31.91 25.81
C LEU A 157 -31.71 -32.64 26.78
N THR A 158 -30.86 -33.50 26.24
CA THR A 158 -29.85 -34.21 27.03
C THR A 158 -28.68 -33.29 27.38
N GLU A 159 -27.92 -33.63 28.42
CA GLU A 159 -26.71 -32.89 28.78
C GLU A 159 -25.67 -32.87 27.65
N LYS A 160 -25.60 -33.95 26.85
CA LYS A 160 -24.73 -34.02 25.67
C LYS A 160 -25.13 -33.03 24.59
N GLN A 161 -26.42 -32.95 24.24
CA GLN A 161 -26.95 -31.97 23.29
C GLN A 161 -26.69 -30.54 23.75
N LEU A 162 -26.93 -30.25 25.04
CA LEU A 162 -26.65 -28.92 25.60
C LEU A 162 -25.15 -28.59 25.58
N HIS A 163 -24.29 -29.55 25.92
CA HIS A 163 -22.84 -29.37 25.87
C HIS A 163 -22.35 -29.14 24.44
N TYR A 164 -22.83 -29.93 23.49
CA TYR A 164 -22.50 -29.80 22.07
C TYR A 164 -22.88 -28.40 21.55
N ALA A 165 -24.13 -28.00 21.78
CA ALA A 165 -24.68 -26.73 21.29
C ALA A 165 -23.88 -25.53 21.80
N LYS A 166 -23.51 -25.49 23.09
CA LYS A 166 -22.68 -24.37 23.59
C LYS A 166 -21.30 -24.34 22.95
N MET A 167 -20.68 -25.51 22.78
CA MET A 167 -19.29 -25.58 22.36
C MET A 167 -19.10 -25.14 20.91
N ASP A 168 -20.12 -25.28 20.04
CA ASP A 168 -20.02 -24.79 18.67
C ASP A 168 -19.80 -23.27 18.60
N THR A 169 -20.45 -22.48 19.48
CA THR A 169 -20.16 -21.02 19.55
C THR A 169 -18.78 -20.70 20.13
N VAL A 170 -18.28 -21.51 21.07
CA VAL A 170 -16.92 -21.39 21.62
C VAL A 170 -15.89 -21.67 20.54
N TYR A 171 -15.99 -22.81 19.86
CA TYR A 171 -15.11 -23.17 18.74
C TYR A 171 -15.12 -22.10 17.66
N LEU A 172 -16.31 -21.57 17.33
CA LEU A 172 -16.47 -20.51 16.35
C LEU A 172 -15.73 -19.24 16.74
N ALA A 173 -15.78 -18.82 18.01
CA ALA A 173 -15.06 -17.64 18.50
C ALA A 173 -13.55 -17.78 18.34
N HIS A 174 -12.97 -18.89 18.77
CA HIS A 174 -11.53 -19.14 18.67
C HIS A 174 -11.05 -19.31 17.24
N VAL A 175 -11.79 -20.05 16.42
CA VAL A 175 -11.49 -20.22 14.99
C VAL A 175 -11.58 -18.88 14.26
N HIS A 176 -12.59 -18.07 14.56
CA HIS A 176 -12.70 -16.72 13.98
C HIS A 176 -11.45 -15.89 14.28
N ARG A 177 -11.08 -15.78 15.56
CA ARG A 177 -9.88 -15.04 16.01
C ARG A 177 -8.62 -15.54 15.29
N ARG A 178 -8.41 -16.86 15.26
CA ARG A 178 -7.23 -17.45 14.64
C ARG A 178 -7.16 -17.20 13.14
N LEU A 179 -8.30 -17.21 12.44
CA LEU A 179 -8.35 -16.91 11.01
C LEU A 179 -8.04 -15.43 10.72
N LEU A 180 -8.44 -14.51 11.59
CA LEU A 180 -8.08 -13.10 11.48
C LEU A 180 -6.57 -12.88 11.64
N GLU A 181 -5.95 -13.50 12.65
CA GLU A 181 -4.50 -13.47 12.86
C GLU A 181 -3.74 -13.97 11.61
N LEU A 182 -4.12 -15.13 11.08
CA LEU A 182 -3.47 -15.72 9.90
C LEU A 182 -3.68 -14.86 8.64
N THR A 183 -4.82 -14.18 8.54
CA THR A 183 -5.09 -13.23 7.45
C THR A 183 -4.19 -12.00 7.55
N ALA A 184 -3.95 -11.49 8.76
CA ALA A 184 -3.06 -10.36 8.99
C ALA A 184 -1.60 -10.71 8.67
N LEU A 185 -1.10 -11.86 9.15
CA LEU A 185 0.27 -12.33 8.87
C LEU A 185 0.56 -12.44 7.37
N ARG A 186 -0.37 -13.00 6.60
CA ARG A 186 -0.24 -13.10 5.14
C ARG A 186 -0.15 -11.74 4.45
N LYS A 187 -0.80 -10.70 4.99
CA LYS A 187 -0.68 -9.34 4.45
C LYS A 187 0.71 -8.76 4.75
N VAL A 188 1.24 -8.98 5.95
CA VAL A 188 2.59 -8.51 6.34
C VAL A 188 3.65 -9.17 5.46
N GLU A 189 3.63 -10.50 5.31
CA GLU A 189 4.54 -11.24 4.42
C GLU A 189 4.49 -10.73 2.97
N LYS A 190 3.29 -10.39 2.48
CA LYS A 190 3.11 -9.90 1.10
C LYS A 190 3.93 -8.64 0.82
N PHE A 191 4.14 -7.79 1.82
CA PHE A 191 4.84 -6.51 1.66
C PHE A 191 6.30 -6.54 2.14
N GLN A 192 6.71 -7.50 2.96
CA GLN A 192 8.11 -7.65 3.37
C GLN A 192 9.05 -8.02 2.22
N HIS A 193 8.57 -8.76 1.22
CA HIS A 193 9.40 -9.21 0.08
C HIS A 193 9.35 -8.29 -1.14
N ILE A 194 8.54 -7.23 -1.11
CA ILE A 194 8.50 -6.29 -2.23
C ILE A 194 9.69 -5.33 -2.09
N PRO A 195 10.52 -5.15 -3.12
CA PRO A 195 11.66 -4.24 -3.05
C PRO A 195 11.22 -2.79 -2.89
N PHE A 196 12.04 -1.98 -2.23
CA PHE A 196 11.85 -0.53 -2.27
C PHE A 196 12.43 0.04 -3.57
N ARG A 197 11.72 1.00 -4.17
CA ARG A 197 12.34 1.88 -5.16
C ARG A 197 13.15 2.92 -4.40
N ILE A 198 14.26 3.39 -4.95
CA ILE A 198 15.02 4.48 -4.31
C ILE A 198 14.16 5.73 -4.10
N THR A 199 13.24 6.02 -5.04
CA THR A 199 12.25 7.10 -4.88
C THR A 199 11.31 6.90 -3.70
N HIS A 200 11.04 5.65 -3.26
CA HIS A 200 10.29 5.40 -2.04
C HIS A 200 11.04 5.89 -0.80
N VAL A 201 12.37 5.79 -0.76
CA VAL A 201 13.19 6.26 0.36
C VAL A 201 13.12 7.77 0.47
N ARG A 202 13.22 8.48 -0.66
CA ARG A 202 13.00 9.93 -0.72
C ARG A 202 11.63 10.29 -0.17
N VAL A 203 10.57 9.70 -0.72
CA VAL A 203 9.19 10.00 -0.30
C VAL A 203 8.97 9.65 1.17
N ALA A 204 9.62 8.61 1.68
CA ALA A 204 9.55 8.21 3.09
C ALA A 204 10.23 9.22 4.03
N LEU A 205 11.29 9.89 3.58
CA LEU A 205 11.93 10.99 4.28
C LEU A 205 11.08 12.26 4.23
N GLU A 206 10.50 12.58 3.07
CA GLU A 206 9.65 13.76 2.88
C GLU A 206 8.31 13.62 3.63
N CYS A 207 7.63 12.48 3.49
CA CYS A 207 6.33 12.22 4.10
C CYS A 207 6.07 10.70 4.27
N PRO A 208 6.24 10.15 5.49
CA PRO A 208 6.00 8.74 5.80
C PRO A 208 4.61 8.24 5.42
N ARG A 209 3.57 9.06 5.62
CA ARG A 209 2.19 8.74 5.23
C ARG A 209 2.00 8.66 3.72
N LEU A 210 2.63 9.54 2.95
CA LEU A 210 2.58 9.50 1.50
C LEU A 210 3.31 8.27 0.96
N PHE A 211 4.48 7.95 1.53
CA PHE A 211 5.20 6.71 1.25
C PHE A 211 4.31 5.48 1.51
N TYR A 212 3.67 5.40 2.68
CA TYR A 212 2.76 4.31 3.02
C TYR A 212 1.65 4.16 1.97
N PHE A 213 1.03 5.27 1.54
CA PHE A 213 0.00 5.21 0.51
C PHE A 213 0.52 4.75 -0.84
N GLY A 214 1.67 5.27 -1.27
CA GLY A 214 2.33 4.88 -2.50
C GLY A 214 2.67 3.39 -2.53
N TYR A 215 3.28 2.90 -1.46
CA TYR A 215 3.76 1.53 -1.39
C TYR A 215 2.61 0.51 -1.24
N ARG A 216 1.67 0.75 -0.31
CA ARG A 216 0.62 -0.22 0.01
C ARG A 216 -0.54 -0.22 -0.99
N PHE A 217 -0.86 0.95 -1.57
CA PHE A 217 -2.03 1.12 -2.44
C PHE A 217 -1.67 1.57 -3.87
N ARG A 218 -0.38 1.64 -4.23
CA ARG A 218 0.09 2.10 -5.55
C ARG A 218 -0.49 3.47 -5.95
N LYS A 219 -0.59 4.37 -4.97
CA LYS A 219 -1.10 5.75 -5.18
C LYS A 219 0.01 6.67 -5.69
N LYS A 220 -0.40 7.80 -6.28
CA LYS A 220 0.54 8.85 -6.72
C LYS A 220 1.29 9.41 -5.51
N THR A 221 2.61 9.52 -5.62
CA THR A 221 3.51 10.01 -4.55
C THR A 221 4.30 11.27 -4.92
N MET A 222 4.09 11.80 -6.12
CA MET A 222 4.76 13.00 -6.59
C MET A 222 4.04 14.23 -6.03
N PHE A 223 4.78 15.09 -5.33
CA PHE A 223 4.30 16.41 -4.92
C PHE A 223 4.15 17.32 -6.15
N LEU A 224 3.15 18.19 -6.15
CA LEU A 224 2.78 19.04 -7.30
C LEU A 224 2.62 20.48 -6.87
N GLN A 225 3.30 21.42 -7.52
CA GLN A 225 3.06 22.84 -7.27
C GLN A 225 1.59 23.20 -7.46
N SER A 226 1.10 24.19 -6.70
CA SER A 226 -0.31 24.59 -6.66
C SER A 226 -0.92 24.93 -8.03
N ASN A 227 -0.08 25.28 -9.02
CA ASN A 227 -0.48 25.70 -10.36
C ASN A 227 -0.09 24.71 -11.45
N GLN A 228 0.50 23.55 -11.12
CA GLN A 228 0.94 22.55 -12.10
C GLN A 228 0.15 21.25 -11.96
N SER A 229 -0.28 20.70 -13.09
CA SER A 229 -0.90 19.38 -13.12
C SER A 229 0.16 18.28 -12.99
N ALA A 230 -0.26 17.11 -12.48
CA ALA A 230 0.58 15.92 -12.42
C ALA A 230 1.12 15.50 -13.81
N ASP A 231 0.35 15.82 -14.84
CA ASP A 231 0.64 15.40 -16.20
C ASP A 231 1.77 16.25 -16.79
N ILE A 232 1.85 17.54 -16.45
CA ILE A 232 2.95 18.43 -16.87
C ILE A 232 4.27 18.06 -16.19
N SER A 233 4.26 17.77 -14.88
CA SER A 233 5.47 17.28 -14.19
C SER A 233 5.96 15.93 -14.72
N SER A 234 5.04 15.03 -15.10
CA SER A 234 5.42 13.79 -15.79
C SER A 234 6.01 14.07 -17.17
N ALA A 235 5.35 14.93 -17.94
CA ALA A 235 5.77 15.29 -19.28
C ALA A 235 7.18 15.89 -19.31
N PHE A 236 7.55 16.72 -18.34
CA PHE A 236 8.91 17.23 -18.24
C PHE A 236 9.95 16.12 -18.12
N ASN A 237 9.73 15.15 -17.23
CA ASN A 237 10.66 14.02 -17.06
C ASN A 237 10.71 13.17 -18.32
N ASP A 238 9.56 12.87 -18.91
CA ASP A 238 9.45 12.05 -20.12
C ASP A 238 10.14 12.73 -21.32
N LEU A 239 9.93 14.04 -21.51
CA LEU A 239 10.58 14.83 -22.57
C LEU A 239 12.08 14.99 -22.33
N SER A 240 12.51 15.13 -21.07
CA SER A 240 13.93 15.16 -20.72
C SER A 240 14.62 13.83 -21.05
N GLU A 241 13.98 12.69 -20.77
CA GLU A 241 14.49 11.36 -21.16
C GLU A 241 14.50 11.21 -22.70
N GLN A 242 13.45 11.68 -23.39
CA GLN A 242 13.38 11.65 -24.84
C GLN A 242 14.45 12.50 -25.52
N PHE A 243 14.83 13.65 -24.96
CA PHE A 243 15.90 14.48 -25.51
C PHE A 243 17.18 13.68 -25.70
N ILE A 244 17.59 12.92 -24.67
CA ILE A 244 18.83 12.14 -24.73
C ILE A 244 18.75 11.08 -25.83
N ASN A 245 17.63 10.36 -25.89
CA ASN A 245 17.44 9.31 -26.89
C ASN A 245 17.46 9.88 -28.31
N ILE A 246 16.76 10.99 -28.54
CA ILE A 246 16.69 11.65 -29.84
C ILE A 246 18.07 12.22 -30.22
N ALA A 247 18.75 12.91 -29.30
CA ALA A 247 20.05 13.49 -29.56
C ALA A 247 21.12 12.44 -29.92
N GLN A 248 20.98 11.21 -29.42
CA GLN A 248 21.88 10.09 -29.77
C GLN A 248 21.53 9.43 -31.10
N GLN A 249 20.26 9.47 -31.52
CA GLN A 249 19.77 8.78 -32.72
C GLN A 249 19.79 9.68 -33.96
N GLU A 250 19.45 10.95 -33.80
CA GLU A 250 19.33 11.91 -34.89
C GLU A 250 20.68 12.58 -35.19
N SER A 251 21.24 12.27 -36.37
CA SER A 251 22.56 12.77 -36.78
C SER A 251 22.67 14.29 -36.78
N GLN A 252 21.55 15.00 -36.99
CA GLN A 252 21.48 16.46 -36.97
C GLN A 252 22.01 17.07 -35.66
N PHE A 253 21.87 16.37 -34.52
CA PHE A 253 22.42 16.83 -33.25
C PHE A 253 23.95 16.70 -33.20
N SER A 254 24.51 15.61 -33.73
CA SER A 254 25.96 15.41 -33.76
C SER A 254 26.68 16.42 -34.67
N THR A 255 26.03 16.82 -35.78
CA THR A 255 26.55 17.80 -36.73
C THR A 255 26.75 19.19 -36.11
N LEU A 256 26.00 19.53 -35.05
CA LEU A 256 26.18 20.79 -34.31
C LEU A 256 27.56 20.92 -33.66
N PHE A 257 28.31 19.82 -33.53
CA PHE A 257 29.62 19.77 -32.87
C PHE A 257 30.79 19.48 -33.83
N GLU A 258 30.54 19.47 -35.15
CA GLU A 258 31.55 19.13 -36.17
C GLU A 258 32.61 20.22 -36.35
N LEU A 259 32.25 21.48 -36.17
CA LEU A 259 33.20 22.59 -36.22
C LEU A 259 34.29 22.43 -35.14
N PRO A 260 35.51 22.96 -35.39
CA PRO A 260 36.54 23.07 -34.36
C PRO A 260 36.00 23.77 -33.11
N PHE A 261 36.44 23.33 -31.93
CA PHE A 261 35.91 23.80 -30.66
C PHE A 261 35.97 25.33 -30.51
N GLU A 262 37.02 25.97 -31.04
CA GLU A 262 37.25 27.41 -30.99
C GLU A 262 36.21 28.22 -31.78
N GLN A 263 35.50 27.57 -32.71
CA GLN A 263 34.47 28.19 -33.55
C GLN A 263 33.05 27.92 -33.03
N LEU A 264 32.89 27.02 -32.07
CA LEU A 264 31.60 26.69 -31.49
C LEU A 264 31.17 27.79 -30.51
N GLN A 265 30.01 28.40 -30.77
CA GLN A 265 29.39 29.40 -29.90
C GLN A 265 28.25 28.76 -29.10
N GLU A 266 28.30 28.90 -27.76
CA GLU A 266 27.32 28.27 -26.86
C GLU A 266 25.87 28.66 -27.19
N GLU A 267 25.62 29.96 -27.41
CA GLU A 267 24.29 30.49 -27.70
C GLU A 267 23.73 29.93 -29.02
N GLN A 268 24.57 29.88 -30.07
CA GLN A 268 24.19 29.36 -31.37
C GLN A 268 23.87 27.86 -31.31
N VAL A 269 24.76 27.07 -30.70
CA VAL A 269 24.54 25.62 -30.56
C VAL A 269 23.30 25.36 -29.69
N THR A 270 23.08 26.14 -28.63
CA THR A 270 21.90 26.02 -27.79
C THR A 270 20.62 26.28 -28.57
N ALA A 271 20.56 27.37 -29.35
CA ALA A 271 19.40 27.69 -30.18
C ALA A 271 19.09 26.57 -31.19
N GLN A 272 20.12 26.03 -31.84
CA GLN A 272 19.98 24.92 -32.79
C GLN A 272 19.51 23.63 -32.10
N MET A 273 20.05 23.29 -30.93
CA MET A 273 19.59 22.12 -30.15
C MET A 273 18.12 22.27 -29.72
N GLN A 274 17.72 23.48 -29.30
CA GLN A 274 16.33 23.78 -28.95
C GLN A 274 15.41 23.66 -30.16
N GLU A 275 15.80 24.17 -31.33
CA GLU A 275 15.02 24.04 -32.57
C GLU A 275 14.82 22.58 -32.99
N LEU A 276 15.91 21.79 -32.99
CA LEU A 276 15.83 20.37 -33.31
C LEU A 276 14.93 19.63 -32.33
N PHE A 277 15.12 19.84 -31.03
CA PHE A 277 14.30 19.17 -30.02
C PHE A 277 12.82 19.60 -30.07
N TYR A 278 12.56 20.88 -30.36
CA TYR A 278 11.21 21.38 -30.58
C TYR A 278 10.54 20.61 -31.72
N LYS A 279 11.21 20.52 -32.86
CA LYS A 279 10.72 19.84 -34.05
C LYS A 279 10.49 18.34 -33.82
N PHE A 280 11.44 17.63 -33.22
CA PHE A 280 11.42 16.17 -33.12
C PHE A 280 10.58 15.63 -31.96
N ALA A 281 10.47 16.37 -30.85
CA ALA A 281 9.82 15.86 -29.64
C ALA A 281 8.69 16.77 -29.14
N PHE A 282 9.01 18.05 -28.90
CA PHE A 282 8.09 18.92 -28.18
C PHE A 282 6.86 19.29 -29.01
N PHE A 283 7.01 19.61 -30.30
CA PHE A 283 5.90 19.98 -31.17
C PHE A 283 4.90 18.83 -31.37
N PRO A 284 5.33 17.58 -31.68
CA PRO A 284 4.41 16.44 -31.69
C PRO A 284 3.68 16.23 -30.35
N TYR A 285 4.39 16.37 -29.22
CA TYR A 285 3.80 16.29 -27.89
C TYR A 285 2.75 17.40 -27.67
N TRP A 286 3.10 18.64 -27.99
CA TRP A 286 2.25 19.82 -27.85
C TRP A 286 0.96 19.70 -28.68
N GLN A 287 1.06 19.23 -29.93
CA GLN A 287 -0.11 18.99 -30.79
C GLN A 287 -1.08 18.00 -30.15
N THR A 288 -0.55 16.91 -29.59
CA THR A 288 -1.34 15.88 -28.92
C THR A 288 -1.97 16.40 -27.63
N ALA A 289 -1.21 17.16 -26.84
CA ALA A 289 -1.66 17.72 -25.57
C ALA A 289 -2.82 18.71 -25.76
N ILE A 290 -2.71 19.64 -26.72
CA ILE A 290 -3.78 20.62 -27.01
C ILE A 290 -5.04 19.98 -27.58
N GLN A 291 -4.91 18.95 -28.42
CA GLN A 291 -6.07 18.20 -28.89
C GLN A 291 -6.83 17.53 -27.74
N THR A 292 -6.11 17.12 -26.70
CA THR A 292 -6.69 16.47 -25.53
C THR A 292 -7.28 17.46 -24.54
N ASN A 293 -6.59 18.59 -24.31
CA ASN A 293 -7.02 19.65 -23.41
C ASN A 293 -6.58 21.02 -23.94
N PRO A 294 -7.47 21.74 -24.63
CA PRO A 294 -7.17 23.04 -25.22
C PRO A 294 -6.80 24.13 -24.21
N ASP A 295 -7.16 23.98 -22.93
CA ASP A 295 -6.94 25.00 -21.91
C ASP A 295 -5.50 25.00 -21.35
N GLN A 296 -4.67 24.02 -21.70
CA GLN A 296 -3.31 23.84 -21.15
C GLN A 296 -2.20 24.67 -21.85
N VAL A 297 -2.57 25.65 -22.69
CA VAL A 297 -1.59 26.38 -23.51
C VAL A 297 -0.53 27.08 -22.65
N GLN A 298 -0.93 27.63 -21.51
CA GLN A 298 -0.01 28.33 -20.61
C GLN A 298 0.97 27.37 -19.94
N GLU A 299 0.49 26.22 -19.44
CA GLU A 299 1.32 25.20 -18.82
C GLU A 299 2.30 24.57 -19.81
N LEU A 300 1.87 24.35 -21.06
CA LEU A 300 2.74 23.85 -22.12
C LEU A 300 3.81 24.88 -22.51
N SER A 301 3.47 26.17 -22.54
CA SER A 301 4.45 27.23 -22.76
C SER A 301 5.51 27.27 -21.65
N GLN A 302 5.07 27.15 -20.39
CA GLN A 302 5.97 27.06 -19.24
C GLN A 302 6.85 25.80 -19.33
N LEU A 303 6.27 24.65 -19.66
CA LEU A 303 7.01 23.40 -19.84
C LEU A 303 8.12 23.55 -20.90
N TRP A 304 7.83 24.23 -22.02
CA TRP A 304 8.85 24.52 -23.03
C TRP A 304 9.97 25.41 -22.49
N GLN A 305 9.63 26.49 -21.80
CA GLN A 305 10.62 27.38 -21.17
C GLN A 305 11.52 26.65 -20.17
N GLU A 306 10.97 25.67 -19.46
CA GLU A 306 11.75 24.83 -18.54
C GLU A 306 12.70 23.90 -19.31
N LEU A 307 12.24 23.30 -20.41
CA LEU A 307 13.07 22.44 -21.26
C LEU A 307 14.18 23.22 -21.97
N THR A 308 13.95 24.46 -22.40
CA THR A 308 14.99 25.26 -23.06
C THR A 308 16.16 25.59 -22.12
N VAL A 309 15.87 25.87 -20.84
CA VAL A 309 16.88 26.05 -19.79
C VAL A 309 17.67 24.76 -19.55
N LEU A 310 16.99 23.61 -19.52
CA LEU A 310 17.66 22.31 -19.41
C LEU A 310 18.59 22.05 -20.61
N ILE A 311 18.11 22.29 -21.83
CA ILE A 311 18.89 22.11 -23.05
C ILE A 311 20.14 22.99 -23.02
N GLN A 312 20.03 24.25 -22.59
CA GLN A 312 21.20 25.13 -22.45
C GLN A 312 22.27 24.56 -21.51
N ARG A 313 21.87 23.97 -20.38
CA ARG A 313 22.81 23.32 -19.44
C ARG A 313 23.48 22.11 -20.08
N TRP A 314 22.73 21.30 -20.80
CA TRP A 314 23.27 20.17 -21.55
C TRP A 314 24.21 20.59 -22.66
N THR A 315 23.89 21.67 -23.39
CA THR A 315 24.80 22.26 -24.39
C THR A 315 26.12 22.65 -23.75
N LYS A 316 26.11 23.32 -22.59
CA LYS A 316 27.34 23.68 -21.85
C LYS A 316 28.20 22.46 -21.53
N LEU A 317 27.58 21.39 -21.01
CA LEU A 317 28.28 20.16 -20.69
C LEU A 317 28.85 19.48 -21.95
N LEU A 318 28.07 19.37 -23.02
CA LEU A 318 28.50 18.79 -24.29
C LEU A 318 29.66 19.57 -24.89
N LEU A 319 29.60 20.90 -24.91
CA LEU A 319 30.70 21.74 -25.39
C LEU A 319 31.96 21.58 -24.54
N SER A 320 31.83 21.51 -23.21
CA SER A 320 32.96 21.19 -22.33
C SER A 320 33.59 19.84 -22.67
N ASN A 321 32.76 18.80 -22.86
CA ASN A 321 33.19 17.44 -23.18
C ASN A 321 33.77 17.30 -24.59
N ARG A 322 33.31 18.12 -25.55
CA ARG A 322 33.79 18.14 -26.93
C ARG A 322 35.29 18.43 -27.04
N ARG A 323 35.89 19.04 -26.02
CA ARG A 323 37.35 19.24 -25.90
C ARG A 323 38.14 17.94 -25.72
N TYR A 324 37.48 16.85 -25.33
CA TYR A 324 38.11 15.59 -24.95
C TYR A 324 37.69 14.40 -25.83
N CYS A 325 36.74 14.60 -26.74
CA CYS A 325 36.23 13.56 -27.63
C CYS A 325 35.79 14.15 -28.98
N SER A 326 35.55 13.28 -29.96
CA SER A 326 35.11 13.70 -31.29
C SER A 326 33.65 14.17 -31.31
N ALA A 327 33.27 14.91 -32.36
CA ALA A 327 31.90 15.39 -32.57
C ALA A 327 30.87 14.25 -32.61
N GLN A 328 31.25 13.13 -33.23
CA GLN A 328 30.42 11.94 -33.38
C GLN A 328 30.18 11.23 -32.04
N GLU A 329 31.11 11.36 -31.09
CA GLU A 329 31.08 10.62 -29.82
C GLU A 329 30.57 11.46 -28.64
N VAL A 330 30.59 12.80 -28.74
CA VAL A 330 30.36 13.65 -27.57
C VAL A 330 29.02 13.41 -26.91
N ILE A 331 27.95 13.23 -27.69
CA ILE A 331 26.60 13.02 -27.15
C ILE A 331 26.50 11.65 -26.48
N SER A 332 26.92 10.58 -27.16
CA SER A 332 26.81 9.20 -26.67
C SER A 332 27.75 8.90 -25.49
N LYS A 333 28.92 9.56 -25.44
CA LYS A 333 29.84 9.44 -24.28
C LYS A 333 29.47 10.37 -23.13
N THR A 334 28.72 11.46 -23.38
CA THR A 334 28.25 12.35 -22.31
C THR A 334 27.01 11.78 -21.65
N PHE A 335 26.01 11.35 -22.40
CA PHE A 335 24.76 10.83 -21.83
C PHE A 335 24.77 9.30 -21.77
N ILE A 336 24.77 8.76 -20.56
CA ILE A 336 24.86 7.32 -20.35
C ILE A 336 23.46 6.71 -20.27
N VAL A 337 23.04 6.07 -21.36
CA VAL A 337 21.81 5.27 -21.41
C VAL A 337 22.01 4.01 -20.57
N HIS A 338 20.99 3.64 -19.81
CA HIS A 338 21.07 2.53 -18.88
C HIS A 338 19.76 1.76 -18.81
N GLU A 339 19.83 0.47 -18.49
CA GLU A 339 18.62 -0.34 -18.34
C GLU A 339 17.87 0.03 -17.06
N PRO A 340 16.54 0.28 -17.14
CA PRO A 340 15.71 0.54 -15.97
C PRO A 340 15.49 -0.74 -15.15
N GLY A 341 15.25 -0.59 -13.84
CA GLY A 341 14.72 -1.68 -13.02
C GLY A 341 15.74 -2.67 -12.47
N VAL A 342 17.04 -2.30 -12.49
CA VAL A 342 18.07 -3.16 -11.92
C VAL A 342 17.90 -3.30 -10.40
N GLU A 343 17.86 -4.54 -9.93
CA GLU A 343 17.79 -4.89 -8.53
C GLU A 343 19.17 -4.85 -7.87
N TYR A 344 19.21 -4.43 -6.60
CA TYR A 344 20.43 -4.36 -5.80
C TYR A 344 20.14 -4.69 -4.33
N ASN A 345 20.96 -5.53 -3.72
CA ASN A 345 20.84 -5.89 -2.30
C ASN A 345 21.69 -4.96 -1.44
N PHE A 346 21.04 -4.03 -0.74
CA PHE A 346 21.73 -3.13 0.18
C PHE A 346 22.03 -3.86 1.51
N PRO A 347 23.30 -3.97 1.93
CA PRO A 347 23.65 -4.64 3.18
C PRO A 347 23.26 -3.79 4.39
N LEU A 348 22.69 -4.43 5.41
CA LEU A 348 22.37 -3.81 6.70
C LEU A 348 23.36 -4.29 7.77
N ALA A 349 23.60 -3.46 8.79
CA ALA A 349 24.56 -3.75 9.87
C ALA A 349 24.26 -5.04 10.66
N ASN A 350 23.02 -5.52 10.65
CA ASN A 350 22.59 -6.76 11.29
C ASN A 350 22.78 -8.02 10.43
N GLY A 351 23.50 -7.92 9.31
CA GLY A 351 23.73 -9.02 8.35
C GLY A 351 22.54 -9.33 7.44
N LYS A 352 21.41 -8.61 7.57
CA LYS A 352 20.30 -8.69 6.61
C LYS A 352 20.57 -7.83 5.38
N GLN A 353 19.77 -8.02 4.34
CA GLN A 353 19.81 -7.23 3.12
C GLN A 353 18.44 -6.61 2.85
N GLU A 354 18.45 -5.43 2.25
CA GLU A 354 17.26 -4.74 1.77
C GLU A 354 17.31 -4.67 0.25
N LEU A 355 16.29 -5.23 -0.42
CA LEU A 355 16.25 -5.29 -1.87
C LEU A 355 15.73 -3.97 -2.43
N LEU A 356 16.56 -3.33 -3.24
CA LEU A 356 16.26 -2.05 -3.88
C LEU A 356 16.11 -2.21 -5.38
N THR A 357 15.24 -1.38 -5.95
CA THR A 357 15.09 -1.20 -7.40
C THR A 357 15.40 0.25 -7.76
N ARG A 358 16.12 0.45 -8.86
CA ARG A 358 16.48 1.80 -9.31
C ARG A 358 15.76 2.23 -10.59
N ARG A 359 15.54 3.53 -10.69
CA ARG A 359 15.33 4.29 -11.92
C ARG A 359 15.77 5.71 -11.60
N TRP A 360 16.93 6.13 -12.08
CA TRP A 360 17.32 7.55 -12.05
C TRP A 360 16.89 8.17 -13.38
N ASP A 361 16.66 9.48 -13.38
CA ASP A 361 16.20 10.17 -14.59
C ASP A 361 17.32 10.16 -15.63
N ASN A 362 18.46 10.79 -15.32
CA ASN A 362 19.57 10.91 -16.25
C ASN A 362 20.94 10.65 -15.61
N LEU A 363 21.87 10.11 -16.39
CA LEU A 363 23.25 9.87 -15.99
C LEU A 363 24.17 10.52 -17.02
N VAL A 364 25.02 11.44 -16.57
CA VAL A 364 25.90 12.20 -17.46
C VAL A 364 27.35 12.07 -17.02
N TYR A 365 28.28 12.08 -17.97
CA TYR A 365 29.72 12.01 -17.69
C TYR A 365 30.37 13.35 -18.01
N ASP A 366 31.11 13.90 -17.05
CA ASP A 366 31.92 15.11 -17.21
C ASP A 366 33.38 14.70 -17.44
N PHE A 367 33.88 14.94 -18.66
CA PHE A 367 35.23 14.59 -19.06
C PHE A 367 36.30 15.43 -18.37
N LYS A 368 36.00 16.70 -18.10
CA LYS A 368 36.95 17.64 -17.49
C LYS A 368 37.30 17.17 -16.08
N ASN A 369 36.29 16.75 -15.32
CA ASN A 369 36.45 16.30 -13.94
C ASN A 369 36.58 14.78 -13.81
N ARG A 370 36.43 14.03 -14.92
CA ARG A 370 36.42 12.56 -14.99
C ARG A 370 35.40 11.93 -14.05
N SER A 371 34.26 12.60 -13.89
CA SER A 371 33.24 12.28 -12.91
C SER A 371 31.93 11.91 -13.60
N LEU A 372 31.26 10.90 -13.08
CA LEU A 372 29.88 10.59 -13.45
C LEU A 372 28.94 11.40 -12.56
N HIS A 373 27.83 11.89 -13.11
CA HIS A 373 26.86 12.75 -12.44
C HIS A 373 25.46 12.15 -12.60
N VAL A 374 24.80 11.81 -11.49
CA VAL A 374 23.38 11.46 -11.49
C VAL A 374 22.58 12.75 -11.47
N VAL A 375 21.62 12.86 -12.39
CA VAL A 375 20.77 14.03 -12.57
C VAL A 375 19.32 13.65 -12.28
N GLU A 376 18.70 14.36 -11.34
CA GLU A 376 17.31 14.17 -10.91
C GLU A 376 16.57 15.50 -10.97
N TYR A 377 15.32 15.46 -11.44
CA TYR A 377 14.48 16.64 -11.55
C TYR A 377 13.40 16.66 -10.46
N LYS A 378 13.13 17.83 -9.90
CA LYS A 378 12.09 18.03 -8.86
C LYS A 378 11.26 19.25 -9.20
N THR A 379 9.95 19.08 -9.37
CA THR A 379 9.02 20.14 -9.79
C THR A 379 8.34 20.86 -8.63
N TYR A 380 8.91 20.79 -7.43
CA TYR A 380 8.33 21.38 -6.22
C TYR A 380 9.43 21.95 -5.32
N GLU A 381 9.03 22.88 -4.45
CA GLU A 381 9.91 23.44 -3.44
C GLU A 381 10.33 22.37 -2.43
N LEU A 382 11.63 22.28 -2.18
CA LEU A 382 12.20 21.29 -1.27
C LEU A 382 12.27 21.88 0.15
N PRO A 383 11.57 21.30 1.14
CA PRO A 383 11.61 21.79 2.52
C PRO A 383 13.00 21.68 3.15
N ASP A 384 13.71 20.60 2.81
CA ASP A 384 15.11 20.37 3.17
C ASP A 384 15.80 19.49 2.12
N LYS A 385 17.12 19.36 2.22
CA LYS A 385 17.95 18.65 1.25
C LYS A 385 18.17 17.17 1.59
N SER A 386 17.74 16.69 2.75
CA SER A 386 18.08 15.37 3.30
C SER A 386 17.47 14.23 2.48
N ALA A 387 16.24 14.41 1.98
CA ALA A 387 15.57 13.40 1.16
C ALA A 387 16.27 13.20 -0.20
N GLN A 388 16.69 14.30 -0.83
CA GLN A 388 17.43 14.30 -2.08
C GLN A 388 18.84 13.74 -1.88
N LEU A 389 19.50 14.14 -0.79
CA LEU A 389 20.79 13.60 -0.38
C LEU A 389 20.72 12.07 -0.21
N ALA A 390 19.70 11.55 0.48
CA ALA A 390 19.49 10.12 0.68
C ALA A 390 19.21 9.36 -0.64
N GLN A 391 18.41 9.95 -1.54
CA GLN A 391 18.18 9.38 -2.87
C GLN A 391 19.49 9.27 -3.65
N LEU A 392 20.27 10.34 -3.73
CA LEU A 392 21.56 10.36 -4.43
C LEU A 392 22.60 9.45 -3.77
N ALA A 393 22.64 9.40 -2.44
CA ALA A 393 23.47 8.47 -1.67
C ALA A 393 23.24 7.02 -2.07
N LEU A 394 21.98 6.60 -2.22
CA LEU A 394 21.66 5.25 -2.66
C LEU A 394 22.04 4.97 -4.12
N TYR A 395 21.80 5.91 -5.04
CA TYR A 395 22.28 5.76 -6.42
C TYR A 395 23.80 5.68 -6.48
N SER A 396 24.46 6.48 -5.65
CA SER A 396 25.90 6.53 -5.55
C SER A 396 26.52 5.22 -5.20
N TYR A 397 26.00 4.64 -4.13
CA TYR A 397 26.40 3.34 -3.65
C TYR A 397 26.26 2.28 -4.76
N ILE A 398 25.10 2.21 -5.42
CA ILE A 398 24.87 1.23 -6.49
C ILE A 398 25.83 1.44 -7.67
N LEU A 399 26.09 2.68 -8.06
CA LEU A 399 27.00 3.01 -9.17
C LEU A 399 28.45 2.66 -8.82
N ARG A 400 28.90 3.00 -7.61
CA ARG A 400 30.26 2.68 -7.13
C ARG A 400 30.47 1.17 -7.09
N GLU A 401 29.50 0.43 -6.57
CA GLU A 401 29.56 -1.02 -6.47
C GLU A 401 29.56 -1.72 -7.84
N LYS A 402 28.90 -1.14 -8.84
CA LYS A 402 28.82 -1.73 -10.18
C LYS A 402 29.93 -1.29 -11.13
N LEU A 403 30.37 -0.04 -11.03
CA LEU A 403 31.26 0.59 -12.00
C LEU A 403 32.65 0.90 -11.44
N GLY A 404 32.84 0.85 -10.11
CA GLY A 404 34.14 1.12 -9.47
C GLY A 404 34.62 2.57 -9.62
N LEU A 405 33.75 3.50 -10.00
CA LEU A 405 34.10 4.91 -10.24
C LEU A 405 33.73 5.80 -9.05
N ALA A 406 34.54 6.84 -8.83
CA ALA A 406 34.13 8.00 -8.05
C ALA A 406 33.12 8.82 -8.87
N VAL A 407 32.06 9.27 -8.22
CA VAL A 407 30.91 9.89 -8.88
C VAL A 407 30.56 11.14 -8.07
N ASP A 408 30.24 12.22 -8.77
CA ASP A 408 29.77 13.49 -8.21
C ASP A 408 28.24 13.60 -8.44
N TRP A 409 27.56 14.53 -7.78
CA TRP A 409 26.09 14.46 -7.68
C TRP A 409 25.44 15.83 -7.79
N ALA A 410 24.37 15.90 -8.58
CA ALA A 410 23.57 17.10 -8.74
C ALA A 410 22.07 16.75 -8.78
N VAL A 411 21.26 17.49 -8.02
CA VAL A 411 19.80 17.52 -8.17
C VAL A 411 19.42 18.89 -8.70
N TYR A 412 18.56 18.93 -9.72
CA TYR A 412 17.98 20.16 -10.22
C TYR A 412 16.54 20.30 -9.71
N THR A 413 16.26 21.44 -9.12
CA THR A 413 14.93 21.79 -8.62
C THR A 413 14.31 22.83 -9.54
N MET A 414 13.22 22.44 -10.17
CA MET A 414 12.31 23.30 -10.93
C MET A 414 11.36 23.98 -9.96
N VAL A 415 11.84 25.11 -9.47
CA VAL A 415 11.06 26.21 -8.92
C VAL A 415 11.18 27.38 -9.91
N PRO A 416 10.44 28.49 -9.77
CA PRO A 416 10.51 29.65 -10.68
C PRO A 416 11.92 30.25 -10.89
N GLN A 417 12.97 29.70 -10.24
CA GLN A 417 14.34 30.17 -10.23
C GLN A 417 15.41 29.08 -10.46
N TRP A 418 15.04 27.84 -10.82
CA TRP A 418 15.97 26.73 -11.11
C TRP A 418 17.16 26.61 -10.13
N GLN A 419 16.99 25.89 -9.03
CA GLN A 419 18.07 25.69 -8.06
C GLN A 419 18.83 24.40 -8.31
N GLU A 420 20.16 24.50 -8.39
CA GLU A 420 21.06 23.34 -8.42
C GLU A 420 21.55 23.00 -7.01
N LEU A 421 21.45 21.73 -6.65
CA LEU A 421 21.93 21.19 -5.38
C LEU A 421 23.01 20.16 -5.65
N THR A 422 24.24 20.45 -5.24
CA THR A 422 25.35 19.51 -5.29
C THR A 422 25.68 18.98 -3.89
N PHE A 423 26.17 17.76 -3.83
CA PHE A 423 26.59 17.11 -2.58
C PHE A 423 27.99 16.53 -2.73
N SER A 424 28.78 16.61 -1.67
CA SER A 424 30.11 15.99 -1.64
C SER A 424 30.02 14.48 -1.41
N GLY A 425 31.06 13.75 -1.83
CA GLY A 425 31.16 12.31 -1.57
C GLY A 425 31.07 11.95 -0.07
N HIS A 426 31.63 12.80 0.81
CA HIS A 426 31.53 12.62 2.26
C HIS A 426 30.07 12.70 2.76
N GLN A 427 29.29 13.68 2.28
CA GLN A 427 27.88 13.79 2.67
C GLN A 427 27.07 12.57 2.24
N LEU A 428 27.36 12.03 1.06
CA LEU A 428 26.70 10.81 0.58
C LEU A 428 27.04 9.61 1.45
N GLU A 429 28.32 9.38 1.71
CA GLU A 429 28.81 8.25 2.49
C GLU A 429 28.29 8.29 3.93
N GLN A 430 28.33 9.46 4.57
CA GLN A 430 27.76 9.65 5.89
C GLN A 430 26.26 9.32 5.90
N THR A 431 25.52 9.75 4.87
CA THR A 431 24.08 9.47 4.76
C THR A 431 23.81 7.97 4.61
N LEU A 432 24.61 7.26 3.79
CA LEU A 432 24.51 5.81 3.60
C LEU A 432 24.68 5.03 4.90
N HIS A 433 25.64 5.43 5.74
CA HIS A 433 25.96 4.70 6.96
C HIS A 433 25.05 5.08 8.13
N GLN A 434 24.67 6.35 8.26
CA GLN A 434 23.97 6.85 9.45
C GLN A 434 22.45 6.88 9.28
N LEU A 435 21.93 7.30 8.12
CA LEU A 435 20.50 7.56 7.95
C LEU A 435 19.76 6.39 7.28
N ILE A 436 20.32 5.86 6.20
CA ILE A 436 19.65 4.88 5.34
C ILE A 436 19.23 3.59 6.08
N PRO A 437 20.07 2.95 6.92
CA PRO A 437 19.70 1.69 7.57
C PRO A 437 18.52 1.84 8.53
N GLU A 438 18.54 2.91 9.34
CA GLU A 438 17.44 3.21 10.26
C GLU A 438 16.16 3.53 9.47
N LYS A 439 16.29 4.31 8.38
CA LYS A 439 15.14 4.65 7.53
C LYS A 439 14.50 3.41 6.92
N PHE A 440 15.27 2.43 6.46
CA PHE A 440 14.71 1.17 5.97
C PHE A 440 13.94 0.40 7.04
N GLN A 441 14.46 0.35 8.27
CA GLN A 441 13.74 -0.26 9.38
C GLN A 441 12.40 0.44 9.64
N GLN A 442 12.41 1.78 9.72
CA GLN A 442 11.19 2.58 9.89
C GLN A 442 10.20 2.36 8.73
N MET A 443 10.68 2.36 7.48
CA MET A 443 9.86 2.11 6.30
C MET A 443 9.19 0.72 6.35
N ARG A 444 9.93 -0.33 6.74
CA ARG A 444 9.38 -1.68 6.90
C ARG A 444 8.33 -1.74 8.02
N GLN A 445 8.54 -1.03 9.12
CA GLN A 445 7.55 -0.91 10.19
C GLN A 445 6.28 -0.20 9.70
N TRP A 446 6.43 0.95 9.01
CA TRP A 446 5.29 1.71 8.48
C TRP A 446 4.47 0.91 7.48
N VAL A 447 5.12 0.19 6.56
CA VAL A 447 4.43 -0.66 5.59
C VAL A 447 3.66 -1.79 6.27
N GLY A 448 4.20 -2.32 7.38
CA GLY A 448 3.56 -3.34 8.20
C GLY A 448 2.38 -2.85 9.03
N TRP A 449 2.28 -1.52 9.27
CA TRP A 449 1.21 -0.93 10.07
C TRP A 449 -0.18 -1.18 9.47
N GLU A 450 -1.18 -1.43 10.32
CA GLU A 450 -2.59 -1.52 9.95
C GLU A 450 -3.43 -0.47 10.69
N HIS A 451 -4.55 -0.05 10.10
CA HIS A 451 -5.41 1.00 10.65
C HIS A 451 -5.94 0.73 12.08
N SER A 452 -6.04 -0.54 12.49
CA SER A 452 -6.44 -0.91 13.85
C SER A 452 -5.31 -0.79 14.88
N GLN A 453 -4.06 -0.61 14.44
CA GLN A 453 -2.89 -0.54 15.31
C GLN A 453 -2.61 0.91 15.75
N PRO A 454 -2.14 1.12 16.98
CA PRO A 454 -1.66 2.44 17.40
C PRO A 454 -0.42 2.85 16.60
N ASN A 455 0.00 4.11 16.73
CA ASN A 455 1.22 4.66 16.13
C ASN A 455 1.27 4.54 14.59
N PRO A 456 0.38 5.24 13.87
CA PRO A 456 0.46 5.30 12.40
C PRO A 456 1.80 5.86 11.91
N PRO A 457 2.15 5.63 10.63
CA PRO A 457 3.19 6.38 9.97
C PRO A 457 3.06 7.88 10.29
N PRO A 458 4.14 8.53 10.75
CA PRO A 458 4.06 9.88 11.27
C PRO A 458 3.73 10.88 10.15
N LEU A 459 3.13 12.00 10.55
CA LEU A 459 2.96 13.13 9.65
C LEU A 459 4.34 13.64 9.20
N THR A 460 4.41 14.29 8.04
CA THR A 460 5.61 15.01 7.65
C THR A 460 5.94 16.10 8.69
N SER A 461 7.23 16.36 8.92
CA SER A 461 7.68 17.51 9.72
C SER A 461 7.45 18.85 9.02
N HIS A 462 7.19 18.83 7.70
CA HIS A 462 7.06 20.01 6.85
C HIS A 462 5.63 20.16 6.35
N THR A 463 4.66 20.19 7.26
CA THR A 463 3.23 20.23 6.91
C THR A 463 2.87 21.45 6.09
N GLU A 464 3.48 22.59 6.39
CA GLU A 464 3.15 23.87 5.76
C GLU A 464 3.59 23.94 4.30
N ILE A 465 4.63 23.18 3.94
CA ILE A 465 5.18 23.16 2.58
C ILE A 465 4.61 21.97 1.81
N LEU A 466 4.64 20.76 2.39
CA LEU A 466 4.35 19.53 1.65
C LEU A 466 2.88 19.11 1.64
N CYS A 467 2.08 19.44 2.66
CA CYS A 467 0.69 18.95 2.70
C CYS A 467 -0.20 19.63 1.67
N ASP A 468 0.04 20.91 1.36
CA ASP A 468 -0.75 21.66 0.38
C ASP A 468 -0.53 21.16 -1.05
N ILE A 469 0.68 20.69 -1.35
CA ILE A 469 1.09 20.10 -2.64
C ILE A 469 1.00 18.57 -2.67
N CYS A 470 0.43 17.94 -1.63
CA CYS A 470 0.36 16.49 -1.51
C CYS A 470 -0.83 15.92 -2.30
N PRO A 471 -0.61 14.99 -3.25
CA PRO A 471 -1.69 14.41 -4.06
C PRO A 471 -2.64 13.52 -3.25
N GLN A 472 -2.30 13.19 -2.00
CA GLN A 472 -3.09 12.33 -1.12
C GLN A 472 -3.60 13.07 0.14
N ARG A 473 -3.58 14.41 0.17
CA ARG A 473 -3.96 15.22 1.35
C ARG A 473 -5.32 14.83 1.95
N GLN A 474 -6.38 14.85 1.14
CA GLN A 474 -7.75 14.55 1.59
C GLN A 474 -7.87 13.13 2.19
N LYS A 475 -7.22 12.16 1.54
CA LYS A 475 -7.19 10.78 2.04
C LYS A 475 -6.37 10.65 3.32
N CYS A 476 -5.26 11.38 3.42
CA CYS A 476 -4.41 11.39 4.61
C CYS A 476 -5.17 11.89 5.84
N GLN A 477 -5.98 12.96 5.68
CA GLN A 477 -6.78 13.56 6.75
C GLN A 477 -7.84 12.61 7.32
N THR A 478 -8.42 11.75 6.49
CA THR A 478 -9.49 10.81 6.91
C THR A 478 -8.95 9.46 7.36
N PHE A 479 -7.90 8.94 6.71
CA PHE A 479 -7.41 7.57 6.94
C PHE A 479 -6.51 7.42 8.16
N PHE A 480 -5.82 8.47 8.59
CA PHE A 480 -4.95 8.43 9.78
C PHE A 480 -5.52 9.20 10.97
N ALA A 481 -6.77 9.67 10.85
CA ALA A 481 -7.50 10.21 11.98
C ALA A 481 -7.79 9.06 12.96
N VAL A 482 -6.92 8.92 13.96
CA VAL A 482 -7.29 8.22 15.19
C VAL A 482 -8.37 9.06 15.84
N GLU A 483 -9.46 8.46 16.33
CA GLU A 483 -10.51 9.12 17.12
C GLU A 483 -9.90 9.76 18.38
N VAL A 484 -9.31 10.94 18.24
CA VAL A 484 -8.96 11.83 19.35
C VAL A 484 -10.22 12.63 19.63
N GLU A 485 -11.16 12.08 20.41
CA GLU A 485 -12.14 12.82 21.24
C GLU A 485 -13.23 11.90 21.82
N LYS A 486 -12.91 11.18 22.89
CA LYS A 486 -13.88 10.85 23.96
C LYS A 486 -13.15 10.85 25.30
N GLY A 487 -12.63 12.01 25.67
CA GLY A 487 -11.82 12.14 26.88
C GLY A 487 -11.66 13.57 27.35
N MET A 488 -12.71 14.39 27.28
CA MET A 488 -12.82 15.63 28.06
C MET A 488 -14.25 16.21 27.91
N ARG A 489 -15.16 15.70 28.72
CA ARG A 489 -16.27 16.51 29.24
C ARG A 489 -16.23 16.35 30.76
N LYS A 490 -15.67 17.36 31.43
CA LYS A 490 -16.08 17.70 32.79
C LYS A 490 -17.34 18.54 32.70
#